data_AF-A0A353FHA1-F1
#
_entry.id   AF-A0A353FHA1-F1
#
_cell.length_a   1.000
_cell.length_b   1.000
_cell.length_c   1.000
_cell.angle_alpha   90.00
_cell.angle_beta   90.00
_cell.angle_gamma   90.00
#
_symmetry.space_group_name_H-M   'P 1'
#
loop_
_entity.id
_entity.type
_entity.pdbx_description
1 polymer ?
#
loop_
_entity_poly.entity_id
_entity_poly.type
_entity_poly.pdbx_seq_one_letter_code
_entity_poly.pdbx_strand_id
1 'polypeptide(L)'
;MLDDKVKDAPLNRNQIFDADYKNGKLLLAYWGKRSFELIDENGKQQTLLQHSEPFTPHWVAFWSSDKLLFSSRLVFDGSTPAPYLVLYKNENDIKAVWD
;
A
#
# COMPACT_ATOMS: atom_id res chain seq x y z
N MET A 1 4.64 -19.85 3.52
CA MET A 1 4.50 -21.08 2.71
C MET A 1 3.32 -20.85 1.77
N LEU A 2 3.50 -21.02 0.46
CA LEU A 2 2.48 -20.80 -0.59
C LEU A 2 1.67 -22.09 -0.81
N ASP A 3 0.38 -21.97 -1.18
CA ASP A 3 -0.52 -23.11 -1.44
C ASP A 3 -0.53 -23.50 -2.93
N ASP A 4 -0.01 -24.66 -3.29
CA ASP A 4 0.30 -25.02 -4.68
C ASP A 4 -0.91 -25.41 -5.55
N LYS A 5 -2.15 -25.24 -5.07
CA LYS A 5 -3.35 -25.80 -5.73
C LYS A 5 -4.11 -24.87 -6.69
N VAL A 6 -3.74 -23.58 -6.82
CA VAL A 6 -4.44 -22.64 -7.72
C VAL A 6 -3.65 -22.44 -9.01
N LYS A 7 -4.24 -22.85 -10.15
CA LYS A 7 -3.59 -22.93 -11.48
C LYS A 7 -3.61 -21.63 -12.29
N ASP A 8 -4.61 -20.76 -12.08
CA ASP A 8 -4.79 -19.49 -12.80
C ASP A 8 -5.26 -18.37 -11.85
N ALA A 9 -4.40 -17.91 -10.94
CA ALA A 9 -4.68 -16.72 -10.13
C ALA A 9 -4.28 -15.45 -10.91
N PRO A 10 -5.19 -14.50 -11.21
CA PRO A 10 -4.79 -13.22 -11.77
C PRO A 10 -3.79 -12.53 -10.81
N LEU A 11 -2.68 -12.01 -11.34
CA LEU A 11 -1.65 -11.26 -10.59
C LEU A 11 -0.89 -12.03 -9.49
N ASN A 12 -0.84 -13.36 -9.57
CA ASN A 12 0.22 -14.18 -8.95
C ASN A 12 0.58 -13.89 -7.47
N ARG A 13 -0.40 -13.85 -6.57
CA ARG A 13 -0.24 -14.12 -5.12
C ARG A 13 0.71 -13.19 -4.34
N ASN A 14 0.18 -12.16 -3.67
CA ASN A 14 0.89 -11.35 -2.67
C ASN A 14 2.00 -10.44 -3.22
N GLN A 15 1.66 -9.58 -4.19
CA GLN A 15 2.60 -8.60 -4.72
C GLN A 15 2.67 -7.37 -3.83
N ILE A 16 3.80 -7.21 -3.15
CA ILE A 16 4.31 -5.91 -2.73
C ILE A 16 4.68 -5.18 -4.01
N PHE A 17 4.09 -4.01 -4.22
CA PHE A 17 4.34 -3.23 -5.43
C PHE A 17 5.47 -2.22 -5.22
N ASP A 18 5.60 -1.70 -4.01
CA ASP A 18 6.67 -0.78 -3.66
C ASP A 18 7.04 -0.90 -2.18
N ALA A 19 8.26 -0.48 -1.84
CA ALA A 19 8.79 -0.50 -0.49
C ALA A 19 9.77 0.64 -0.23
N ASP A 20 9.73 1.21 0.97
CA ASP A 20 10.72 2.16 1.46
C ASP A 20 11.22 1.73 2.85
N TYR A 21 12.49 1.98 3.15
CA TYR A 21 13.14 1.55 4.38
C TYR A 21 13.85 2.70 5.07
N LYS A 22 13.53 2.92 6.35
CA LYS A 22 14.15 3.97 7.16
C LYS A 22 14.22 3.57 8.64
N ASN A 23 15.40 3.69 9.24
CA ASN A 23 15.62 3.51 10.68
C ASN A 23 15.03 2.20 11.24
N GLY A 24 15.31 1.06 10.61
CA GLY A 24 14.79 -0.24 11.09
C GLY A 24 13.38 -0.57 10.61
N LYS A 25 12.66 0.39 10.01
CA LYS A 25 11.27 0.24 9.62
C LYS A 25 11.14 0.07 8.11
N LEU A 26 10.36 -0.93 7.71
CA LEU A 26 10.04 -1.23 6.32
C LEU A 26 8.58 -0.84 6.06
N LEU A 27 8.37 0.11 5.16
CA LEU A 27 7.07 0.57 4.69
C LEU A 27 6.77 -0.10 3.35
N LEU A 28 5.55 -0.60 3.16
CA LEU A 28 5.16 -1.39 1.99
C LEU A 28 3.85 -0.88 1.37
N ALA A 29 3.83 -0.79 0.04
CA ALA A 29 2.61 -0.72 -0.77
C ALA A 29 2.20 -2.14 -1.17
N TYR A 30 1.17 -2.70 -0.54
CA TYR A 30 0.74 -4.07 -0.75
C TYR A 30 -0.47 -4.11 -1.70
N TRP A 31 -0.21 -4.36 -2.98
CA TRP A 31 -1.26 -4.42 -4.00
C TRP A 31 -2.24 -5.56 -3.73
N GLY A 32 -1.74 -6.79 -3.51
CA GLY A 32 -2.58 -7.97 -3.31
C GLY A 32 -3.56 -7.88 -2.13
N LYS A 33 -3.19 -7.14 -1.06
CA LYS A 33 -4.02 -6.88 0.11
C LYS A 33 -4.76 -5.54 0.05
N ARG A 34 -4.47 -4.69 -0.95
CA ARG A 34 -4.93 -3.31 -1.03
C ARG A 34 -4.63 -2.52 0.25
N SER A 35 -3.44 -2.70 0.81
CA SER A 35 -3.05 -2.08 2.07
C SER A 35 -1.68 -1.43 2.02
N PHE A 36 -1.45 -0.51 2.95
CA PHE A 36 -0.14 0.00 3.28
C PHE A 36 0.29 -0.59 4.62
N GLU A 37 1.48 -1.16 4.68
CA GLU A 37 1.95 -1.92 5.83
C GLU A 37 3.28 -1.35 6.34
N LEU A 38 3.47 -1.37 7.65
CA LEU A 38 4.73 -1.05 8.31
C LEU A 38 5.21 -2.28 9.06
N ILE A 39 6.45 -2.67 8.84
CA ILE A 39 7.14 -3.68 9.64
C ILE A 39 8.22 -2.94 10.44
N ASP A 40 8.17 -3.06 11.76
CA ASP A 40 9.14 -2.42 12.65
C ASP A 40 10.44 -3.21 12.77
N GLU A 41 11.40 -2.67 13.52
CA GLU A 41 12.72 -3.27 13.74
C GLU A 41 12.66 -4.64 14.44
N ASN A 42 11.55 -4.98 15.09
CA ASN A 42 11.31 -6.27 15.73
C ASN A 42 10.55 -7.24 14.82
N GLY A 43 10.27 -6.85 13.58
CA GLY A 43 9.47 -7.62 12.64
C GLY A 43 7.96 -7.54 12.91
N LYS A 44 7.49 -6.68 13.82
CA LYS A 44 6.06 -6.51 14.07
C LYS A 44 5.44 -5.75 12.91
N GLN A 45 4.44 -6.37 12.29
CA GLN A 45 3.68 -5.79 11.19
C GLN A 45 2.46 -5.02 11.70
N GLN A 46 2.21 -3.85 11.12
CA GLN A 46 1.03 -3.01 11.33
C GLN A 46 0.47 -2.54 9.99
N THR A 47 -0.83 -2.73 9.76
CA THR A 47 -1.54 -2.08 8.66
C THR A 47 -1.76 -0.60 9.00
N LEU A 48 -1.26 0.30 8.15
CA LEU A 48 -1.41 1.74 8.29
C LEU A 48 -2.73 2.22 7.69
N LEU A 49 -3.05 1.74 6.49
CA LEU A 49 -4.26 2.09 5.77
C LEU A 49 -4.71 0.89 4.93
N GLN A 50 -5.97 0.52 5.08
CA GLN A 50 -6.63 -0.53 4.31
C GLN A 50 -7.58 0.11 3.31
N HIS A 51 -7.38 -0.17 2.02
CA HIS A 51 -8.29 0.22 0.96
C HIS A 51 -9.31 -0.88 0.67
N SER A 52 -10.44 -0.44 0.11
CA SER A 52 -11.37 -1.29 -0.63
C SER A 52 -11.21 -1.06 -2.14
N GLU A 53 -11.84 -1.92 -2.93
CA GLU A 53 -12.04 -1.61 -4.36
C GLU A 53 -12.70 -0.23 -4.53
N PRO A 54 -12.32 0.54 -5.57
CA PRO A 54 -11.40 0.20 -6.66
C PRO A 54 -9.95 0.64 -6.42
N PHE A 55 -9.58 1.01 -5.19
CA PHE A 55 -8.25 1.56 -4.92
C PHE A 55 -7.17 0.48 -4.86
N THR A 56 -6.00 0.85 -5.39
CA THR A 56 -4.82 -0.01 -5.47
C THR A 56 -3.58 0.75 -5.02
N PRO A 57 -2.82 0.26 -4.02
CA PRO A 57 -1.53 0.82 -3.62
C PRO A 57 -0.46 0.72 -4.71
N HIS A 58 0.34 1.78 -4.87
CA HIS A 58 1.36 1.89 -5.91
C HIS A 58 2.70 2.46 -5.44
N TRP A 59 2.74 3.28 -4.39
CA TRP A 59 4.01 3.87 -3.97
C TRP A 59 3.96 4.26 -2.50
N VAL A 60 5.11 4.16 -1.85
CA VAL A 60 5.31 4.55 -0.46
C VAL A 60 6.61 5.33 -0.30
N ALA A 61 6.60 6.28 0.63
CA ALA A 61 7.84 6.92 1.08
C ALA A 61 7.74 7.41 2.53
N PHE A 62 8.85 7.36 3.24
CA PHE A 62 9.03 8.11 4.48
C PHE A 62 9.28 9.59 4.18
N TRP A 63 8.46 10.47 4.74
CA TRP A 63 8.58 11.93 4.60
C TRP A 63 8.79 12.57 5.96
N SER A 64 10.04 12.91 6.30
CA SER A 64 10.40 13.36 7.66
C SER A 64 9.97 12.35 8.74
N SER A 65 8.99 12.69 9.59
CA SER A 65 8.34 11.82 10.58
C SER A 65 7.10 11.08 10.05
N ASP A 66 6.59 11.52 8.90
CA ASP A 66 5.33 11.09 8.32
C ASP A 66 5.59 10.11 7.17
N LYS A 67 4.51 9.67 6.52
CA LYS A 67 4.55 8.70 5.42
C LYS A 67 3.66 9.19 4.28
N LEU A 68 4.15 9.07 3.07
CA LEU A 68 3.37 9.27 1.85
C LEU A 68 2.90 7.91 1.36
N LEU A 69 1.60 7.76 1.20
CA LEU A 69 0.94 6.53 0.77
C LEU A 69 0.15 6.82 -0.50
N PHE A 70 0.62 6.30 -1.64
CA PHE A 70 0.00 6.56 -2.93
C PHE A 70 -0.73 5.33 -3.44
N SER A 71 -2.00 5.53 -3.79
CA SER A 71 -2.84 4.57 -4.48
C SER A 71 -3.52 5.23 -5.68
N SER A 72 -4.16 4.44 -6.53
CA SER A 72 -5.03 4.96 -7.57
C SER A 72 -6.31 4.16 -7.65
N ARG A 73 -7.37 4.81 -8.15
CA ARG A 73 -8.60 4.13 -8.52
C ARG A 73 -8.39 3.38 -9.83
N LEU A 74 -8.29 2.05 -9.75
CA LEU A 74 -8.09 1.19 -10.90
C LEU A 74 -9.43 0.63 -11.39
N VAL A 75 -9.94 1.18 -12.48
CA VAL A 75 -11.16 0.75 -13.15
C VAL A 75 -10.87 0.44 -14.62
N PHE A 76 -11.58 -0.55 -15.19
CA PHE A 76 -11.36 -1.04 -16.55
C PHE A 76 -12.44 -0.52 -17.52
N ASP A 77 -12.76 0.77 -17.41
CA ASP A 77 -13.75 1.47 -18.25
C ASP A 77 -13.10 2.39 -19.31
N GLY A 78 -11.77 2.36 -19.41
CA GLY A 78 -10.99 3.22 -20.30
C GLY A 78 -10.71 4.63 -19.74
N SER A 79 -11.16 4.94 -18.52
CA SER A 79 -10.80 6.18 -17.84
C SER A 79 -9.33 6.16 -17.35
N THR A 80 -8.75 7.34 -17.20
CA THR A 80 -7.43 7.49 -16.59
C THR A 80 -7.49 7.15 -15.10
N PRO A 81 -6.57 6.33 -14.56
CA PRO A 81 -6.52 6.05 -13.12
C PRO A 81 -6.43 7.36 -12.32
N ALA A 82 -7.36 7.54 -11.38
CA ALA A 82 -7.37 8.72 -10.53
C ALA A 82 -6.34 8.55 -9.40
N PRO A 83 -5.32 9.43 -9.31
CA PRO A 83 -4.33 9.38 -8.25
C PRO A 83 -4.97 9.68 -6.88
N TYR A 84 -4.49 9.01 -5.84
CA TYR A 84 -4.87 9.27 -4.47
C TYR A 84 -3.63 9.21 -3.58
N LEU A 85 -3.16 10.39 -3.16
CA LEU A 85 -1.99 10.52 -2.30
C LEU A 85 -2.41 10.92 -0.90
N VAL A 86 -1.98 10.12 0.07
CA VAL A 86 -2.26 10.34 1.49
C VAL A 86 -0.97 10.66 2.23
N LEU A 87 -1.01 11.73 3.02
CA LEU A 87 -0.05 11.97 4.09
C LEU A 87 -0.56 11.29 5.36
N TYR A 88 0.15 10.26 5.80
CA TYR A 88 -0.14 9.52 7.02
C TYR A 88 0.83 9.94 8.12
N LYS A 89 0.31 10.60 9.16
CA LYS A 89 1.10 10.90 10.37
C LYS A 89 0.93 9.80 11.41
N ASN A 90 -0.32 9.45 11.70
CA ASN A 90 -0.72 8.36 12.61
C ASN A 90 -2.15 7.90 12.29
N GLU A 91 -2.65 6.92 13.04
CA GLU A 91 -3.99 6.32 12.87
C GLU A 91 -5.17 7.31 12.99
N ASN A 92 -4.97 8.45 13.66
CA ASN A 92 -5.97 9.49 13.85
C ASN A 92 -5.75 10.72 12.94
N ASP A 93 -4.62 10.81 12.23
CA ASP A 93 -4.26 11.93 11.35
C ASP A 93 -3.77 11.41 10.01
N ILE A 94 -4.75 11.21 9.12
CA ILE A 94 -4.60 10.73 7.75
C ILE A 94 -5.26 11.77 6.85
N LYS A 95 -4.49 12.37 5.94
CA LYS A 95 -4.97 13.46 5.09
C LYS A 95 -4.68 13.17 3.62
N ALA A 96 -5.71 13.23 2.77
CA ALA A 96 -5.52 13.29 1.34
C ALA A 96 -4.84 14.62 0.96
N VAL A 97 -3.73 14.53 0.23
CA VAL A 97 -2.98 15.68 -0.30
C VAL A 97 -3.08 15.77 -1.82
N TRP A 98 -3.62 14.74 -2.47
CA TRP A 98 -4.06 14.72 -3.86
C TRP A 98 -5.21 13.70 -3.97
N ASP A 99 -6.38 14.13 -4.44
CA ASP A 99 -7.53 13.30 -4.80
C ASP A 99 -8.16 13.69 -6.15
#